data_AF-A0A7S2WDF4-F1
#
_entry.id   AF-A0A7S2WDF4-F1
#
_cell.length_a   1.000
_cell.length_b   1.000
_cell.length_c   1.000
_cell.angle_alpha   90.00
_cell.angle_beta   90.00
_cell.angle_gamma   90.00
#
_symmetry.space_group_name_H-M   'P 1'
#
loop_
_entity.id
_entity.type
_entity.pdbx_description
1 polymer ?
#
loop_
_entity_poly.entity_id
_entity_poly.type
_entity_poly.pdbx_seq_one_letter_code
_entity_poly.pdbx_strand_id
1 'polypeptide(L)'
;RGPAVPQGHGSKRARPWDACESPGAVDMPEIAALPSADALRLRSVELLTDLAAVVRELVENSIDAGASQVVVRIAFSSLSVCVSDNGCGMARSLLTMVGEQRYLSSKPPVHRSLHGCRGEALHSIAQLAGLEIRSRAAGSDELCAKTIRHGKSSPLRRLATHAPRTPGSRRGSGTTCWARELFRNWPVRRCKLRRRHELVKIQRVLGRAALRHPRLGFTLFDADARKVLWTVPAAPGSVGSGPSPGGGSGSHTEAFPGARSLQARVQQLFGDTAMEFRDVAGASGDLGITGLLRSRDLGALPSSPGRKSPGQTPSL
;
A
#
# COMPACT_ATOMS: atom_id res chain seq x y z
N ARG A 1 -5.07 60.99 66.25
CA ARG A 1 -5.17 61.32 64.82
C ARG A 1 -3.77 61.30 64.23
N GLY A 2 -3.43 60.28 63.46
CA GLY A 2 -2.20 60.17 62.65
C GLY A 2 -2.57 59.39 61.37
N PRO A 3 -2.08 59.79 60.19
CA PRO A 3 -2.67 59.39 58.91
C PRO A 3 -2.27 57.96 58.51
N ALA A 4 -3.20 57.27 57.87
CA ALA A 4 -3.05 55.93 57.33
C ALA A 4 -2.06 55.90 56.16
N VAL A 5 -1.18 54.90 56.15
CA VAL A 5 -0.29 54.55 55.04
C VAL A 5 -1.11 53.90 53.93
N PRO A 6 -1.11 54.40 52.68
CA PRO A 6 -1.75 53.70 51.58
C PRO A 6 -0.84 52.56 51.09
N GLN A 7 -1.31 51.32 51.19
CA GLN A 7 -0.71 50.19 50.48
C GLN A 7 -1.05 50.33 48.99
N GLY A 8 -0.11 50.87 48.21
CA GLY A 8 -0.18 50.91 46.76
C GLY A 8 0.06 49.52 46.18
N HIS A 9 -0.99 48.96 45.59
CA HIS A 9 -1.00 47.68 44.88
C HIS A 9 0.12 47.60 43.83
N GLY A 10 0.86 46.48 43.85
CA GLY A 10 1.86 46.16 42.85
C GLY A 10 1.30 46.21 41.43
N SER A 11 1.93 47.02 40.59
CA SER A 11 1.74 47.01 39.14
C SER A 11 2.06 45.61 38.62
N LYS A 12 1.01 44.81 38.35
CA LYS A 12 1.16 43.57 37.60
C LYS A 12 1.58 43.95 36.19
N ARG A 13 2.84 43.71 35.83
CA ARG A 13 3.30 43.78 34.43
C ARG A 13 2.37 42.89 33.60
N ALA A 14 1.65 43.50 32.65
CA ALA A 14 0.85 42.80 31.67
C ALA A 14 1.75 41.77 30.96
N ARG A 15 1.26 40.54 30.84
CA ARG A 15 2.00 39.47 30.20
C ARG A 15 2.00 39.73 28.68
N PRO A 16 3.02 39.27 27.93
CA PRO A 16 3.13 39.55 26.49
C PRO A 16 1.94 39.10 25.63
N TRP A 17 1.08 38.22 26.14
CA TRP A 17 -0.15 37.74 25.48
C TRP A 17 -1.42 38.49 25.86
N ASP A 18 -1.34 39.44 26.79
CA ASP A 18 -2.46 40.33 27.13
C ASP A 18 -2.64 41.45 26.07
N ALA A 19 -1.74 41.52 25.08
CA ALA A 19 -1.72 42.50 23.99
C ALA A 19 -2.40 42.01 22.69
N CYS A 20 -3.14 40.89 22.72
CA CYS A 20 -3.99 40.54 21.60
C CYS A 20 -5.19 41.48 21.57
N GLU A 21 -5.14 42.49 20.70
CA GLU A 21 -6.33 43.20 20.24
C GLU A 21 -7.42 42.18 19.91
N SER A 22 -8.61 42.36 20.49
CA SER A 22 -9.76 41.50 20.24
C SER A 22 -10.01 41.47 18.74
N PRO A 23 -9.81 40.34 18.04
CA PRO A 23 -10.24 40.24 16.66
C PRO A 23 -11.75 40.49 16.66
N GLY A 24 -12.20 41.46 15.85
CA GLY A 24 -13.63 41.75 15.69
C GLY A 24 -14.40 40.46 15.46
N ALA A 25 -15.57 40.34 16.10
CA ALA A 25 -16.36 39.11 16.23
C ALA A 25 -16.18 38.14 15.05
N VAL A 26 -15.24 37.21 15.19
CA VAL A 26 -15.14 36.07 14.28
C VAL A 26 -16.15 35.09 14.84
N ASP A 27 -17.23 34.84 14.09
CA ASP A 27 -18.17 33.78 14.43
C ASP A 27 -17.37 32.51 14.72
N MET A 28 -17.46 32.04 15.96
CA MET A 28 -16.76 30.84 16.38
C MET A 28 -17.25 29.69 15.50
N PRO A 29 -16.39 29.02 14.72
CA PRO A 29 -16.83 27.96 13.84
C PRO A 29 -17.45 26.85 14.68
N GLU A 30 -18.71 26.54 14.42
CA GLU A 30 -19.42 25.45 15.08
C GLU A 30 -18.83 24.09 14.65
N ILE A 31 -18.75 23.17 15.62
CA ILE A 31 -18.35 21.79 15.34
C ILE A 31 -19.49 21.12 14.56
N ALA A 32 -19.27 20.84 13.28
CA ALA A 32 -20.22 20.15 12.41
C ALA A 32 -19.64 18.86 11.83
N ALA A 33 -20.50 17.90 11.54
CA ALA A 33 -20.12 16.69 10.83
C ALA A 33 -19.70 17.01 9.38
N LEU A 34 -18.61 16.39 8.92
CA LEU A 34 -18.21 16.51 7.52
C LEU A 34 -19.23 15.82 6.59
N PRO A 35 -19.45 16.34 5.37
CA PRO A 35 -20.19 15.62 4.35
C PRO A 35 -19.61 14.22 4.15
N SER A 36 -20.47 13.22 4.02
CA SER A 36 -20.06 11.80 3.94
C SER A 36 -19.06 11.55 2.82
N ALA A 37 -19.24 12.18 1.66
CA ALA A 37 -18.33 12.09 0.52
C ALA A 37 -16.91 12.59 0.87
N ASP A 38 -16.79 13.65 1.66
CA ASP A 38 -15.49 14.23 2.02
C ASP A 38 -14.81 13.42 3.12
N ALA A 39 -15.56 12.94 4.12
CA ALA A 39 -15.06 11.99 5.11
C ALA A 39 -14.52 10.70 4.43
N LEU A 40 -15.24 10.18 3.43
CA LEU A 40 -14.78 9.04 2.64
C LEU A 40 -13.47 9.39 1.89
N ARG A 41 -13.42 10.51 1.17
CA ARG A 41 -12.20 10.91 0.43
C ARG A 41 -10.99 11.09 1.35
N LEU A 42 -11.16 11.76 2.49
CA LEU A 42 -10.08 11.96 3.47
C LEU A 42 -9.52 10.64 3.99
N ARG A 43 -10.40 9.71 4.38
CA ARG A 43 -10.00 8.36 4.78
C ARG A 43 -9.25 7.61 3.68
N SER A 44 -9.67 7.76 2.41
CA SER A 44 -8.98 7.12 1.29
C SER A 44 -7.55 7.66 1.13
N VAL A 45 -7.35 8.96 1.32
CA VAL A 45 -6.03 9.62 1.28
C VAL A 45 -5.14 9.18 2.45
N GLU A 46 -5.71 8.96 3.62
CA GLU A 46 -4.99 8.43 4.77
C GLU A 46 -4.53 6.98 4.54
N LEU A 47 -5.41 6.15 3.95
CA LEU A 47 -5.12 4.75 3.64
C LEU A 47 -4.11 4.60 2.50
N LEU A 48 -4.31 5.34 1.41
CA LEU A 48 -3.51 5.26 0.17
C LEU A 48 -2.61 6.48 0.07
N THR A 49 -1.44 6.37 0.70
CA THR A 49 -0.52 7.50 0.86
C THR A 49 0.37 7.74 -0.35
N ASP A 50 0.68 6.68 -1.10
CA ASP A 50 1.61 6.68 -2.23
C ASP A 50 1.28 5.56 -3.24
N LEU A 51 2.08 5.42 -4.31
CA LEU A 51 1.84 4.39 -5.34
C LEU A 51 2.11 2.99 -4.79
N ALA A 52 3.06 2.84 -3.87
CA ALA A 52 3.39 1.56 -3.26
C ALA A 52 2.24 1.03 -2.38
N ALA A 53 1.53 1.91 -1.67
CA ALA A 53 0.31 1.55 -0.95
C ALA A 53 -0.76 1.01 -1.90
N VAL A 54 -1.01 1.68 -3.03
CA VAL A 54 -1.96 1.20 -4.06
C VAL A 54 -1.56 -0.17 -4.61
N VAL A 55 -0.26 -0.36 -4.93
CA VAL A 55 0.26 -1.64 -5.39
C VAL A 55 0.06 -2.73 -4.34
N ARG A 56 0.37 -2.44 -3.06
CA ARG A 56 0.22 -3.40 -1.96
C ARG A 56 -1.22 -3.92 -1.88
N GLU A 57 -2.20 -3.03 -1.79
CA GLU A 57 -3.61 -3.43 -1.67
C GLU A 57 -4.10 -4.25 -2.88
N LEU A 58 -3.67 -3.89 -4.10
CA LEU A 58 -4.04 -4.63 -5.31
C LEU A 58 -3.36 -6.01 -5.38
N VAL A 59 -2.08 -6.10 -5.02
CA VAL A 59 -1.32 -7.36 -4.96
C VAL A 59 -1.88 -8.29 -3.90
N GLU A 60 -2.23 -7.77 -2.73
CA GLU A 60 -2.87 -8.51 -1.65
C GLU A 60 -4.23 -9.09 -2.09
N ASN A 61 -5.00 -8.34 -2.88
CA ASN A 61 -6.23 -8.87 -3.50
C ASN A 61 -5.94 -10.02 -4.48
N SER A 62 -4.86 -9.94 -5.27
CA SER A 62 -4.45 -11.02 -6.17
C SER A 62 -3.97 -12.27 -5.41
N ILE A 63 -3.27 -12.08 -4.29
CA ILE A 63 -2.85 -13.18 -3.39
C ILE A 63 -4.08 -13.88 -2.83
N ASP A 64 -5.04 -13.12 -2.28
CA ASP A 64 -6.26 -13.69 -1.72
C ASP A 64 -7.14 -14.37 -2.79
N ALA A 65 -6.99 -14.00 -4.08
CA ALA A 65 -7.63 -14.67 -5.22
C ALA A 65 -6.91 -15.98 -5.65
N GLY A 66 -5.84 -16.36 -4.95
CA GLY A 66 -5.06 -17.56 -5.22
C GLY A 66 -4.30 -17.50 -6.55
N ALA A 67 -3.81 -16.32 -6.93
CA ALA A 67 -2.97 -16.13 -8.11
C ALA A 67 -1.62 -16.86 -7.96
N SER A 68 -1.07 -17.32 -9.09
CA SER A 68 0.30 -17.85 -9.18
C SER A 68 1.26 -16.92 -9.94
N GLN A 69 0.72 -15.93 -10.64
CA GLN A 69 1.47 -14.88 -11.32
C GLN A 69 0.77 -13.54 -11.15
N VAL A 70 1.55 -12.52 -10.80
CA VAL A 70 1.10 -11.13 -10.71
C VAL A 70 2.03 -10.23 -11.51
N VAL A 71 1.45 -9.45 -12.41
CA VAL A 71 2.16 -8.45 -13.21
C VAL A 71 1.71 -7.06 -12.81
N VAL A 72 2.65 -6.27 -12.29
CA VAL A 72 2.46 -4.87 -11.90
C VAL A 72 3.06 -3.98 -12.99
N ARG A 73 2.27 -3.07 -13.55
CA ARG A 73 2.73 -2.06 -14.50
C ARG A 73 2.51 -0.68 -13.91
N ILE A 74 3.54 0.17 -13.98
CA ILE A 74 3.51 1.54 -13.47
C ILE A 74 3.82 2.50 -14.61
N ALA A 75 2.94 3.47 -14.81
CA ALA A 75 3.19 4.64 -15.66
C ALA A 75 3.36 5.86 -14.75
N PHE A 76 4.61 6.26 -14.51
CA PHE A 76 4.93 7.40 -13.65
C PHE A 76 4.50 8.73 -14.29
N SER A 77 4.53 8.82 -15.63
CA SER A 77 4.10 10.01 -16.38
C SER A 77 2.64 10.38 -16.12
N SER A 78 1.76 9.38 -16.08
CA SER A 78 0.31 9.54 -15.88
C SER A 78 -0.15 9.24 -14.46
N LEU A 79 0.77 8.86 -13.56
CA LEU A 79 0.48 8.31 -12.23
C LEU A 79 -0.59 7.21 -12.30
N SER A 80 -0.33 6.19 -13.12
CA SER A 80 -1.22 5.05 -13.29
C SER A 80 -0.57 3.75 -12.81
N VAL A 81 -1.36 2.92 -12.15
CA VAL A 81 -0.99 1.58 -11.68
C VAL A 81 -1.92 0.56 -12.33
N CYS A 82 -1.36 -0.51 -12.87
CA CYS A 82 -2.11 -1.66 -13.35
C CYS A 82 -1.58 -2.93 -12.70
N VAL A 83 -2.45 -3.71 -12.07
CA VAL A 83 -2.11 -5.02 -11.50
C VAL A 83 -2.95 -6.07 -12.21
N SER A 84 -2.30 -7.07 -12.78
CA SER A 84 -2.91 -8.16 -13.52
C SER A 84 -2.51 -9.49 -12.87
N ASP A 85 -3.47 -10.35 -12.62
CA ASP A 85 -3.26 -11.66 -12.03
C ASP A 85 -4.00 -12.75 -12.79
N ASN A 86 -3.61 -14.00 -12.51
CA ASN A 86 -4.23 -15.21 -13.02
C ASN A 86 -5.02 -15.96 -11.93
N GLY A 87 -5.59 -15.23 -10.97
CA GLY A 87 -6.38 -15.80 -9.87
C GLY A 87 -7.73 -16.36 -10.32
N CYS A 88 -8.60 -16.62 -9.35
CA CYS A 88 -9.96 -17.13 -9.60
C CYS A 88 -10.89 -16.15 -10.34
N GLY A 89 -10.56 -14.85 -10.35
CA GLY A 89 -11.38 -13.79 -10.92
C GLY A 89 -12.69 -13.55 -10.15
N MET A 90 -13.54 -12.69 -10.70
CA MET A 90 -14.82 -12.28 -10.11
C MET A 90 -15.97 -12.62 -11.05
N ALA A 91 -17.03 -13.19 -10.49
CA ALA A 91 -18.28 -13.39 -11.21
C ALA A 91 -18.95 -12.05 -11.54
N ARG A 92 -19.77 -12.04 -12.59
CA ARG A 92 -20.49 -10.85 -13.06
C ARG A 92 -21.27 -10.15 -11.94
N SER A 93 -22.00 -10.91 -11.12
CA SER A 93 -22.79 -10.38 -10.00
C SER A 93 -21.94 -9.67 -8.95
N LEU A 94 -20.78 -10.23 -8.60
CA LEU A 94 -19.84 -9.60 -7.67
C LEU A 94 -19.24 -8.34 -8.27
N LEU A 95 -18.83 -8.39 -9.54
CA LEU A 95 -18.21 -7.26 -10.22
C LEU A 95 -19.15 -6.05 -10.25
N THR A 96 -20.47 -6.26 -10.36
CA THR A 96 -21.48 -5.20 -10.25
C THR A 96 -21.38 -4.43 -8.94
N MET A 97 -21.05 -5.05 -7.81
CA MET A 97 -20.97 -4.36 -6.50
C MET A 97 -19.59 -3.79 -6.19
N VAL A 98 -18.54 -4.35 -6.79
CA VAL A 98 -17.14 -4.01 -6.46
C VAL A 98 -16.83 -2.53 -6.67
N GLY A 99 -16.28 -1.89 -5.63
CA GLY A 99 -15.84 -0.49 -5.66
C GLY A 99 -16.94 0.56 -5.50
N GLU A 100 -18.22 0.19 -5.44
CA GLU A 100 -19.33 1.15 -5.27
C GLU A 100 -19.45 1.66 -3.84
N GLN A 101 -19.26 0.79 -2.86
CA GLN A 101 -19.35 1.13 -1.44
C GLN A 101 -18.13 0.60 -0.69
N ARG A 102 -17.87 1.20 0.48
CA ARG A 102 -16.94 0.60 1.46
C ARG A 102 -17.56 -0.61 2.12
N TYR A 103 -16.71 -1.43 2.73
CA TYR A 103 -17.11 -2.58 3.55
C TYR A 103 -17.82 -3.70 2.78
N LEU A 104 -17.62 -3.74 1.45
CA LEU A 104 -18.03 -4.86 0.62
C LEU A 104 -16.85 -5.79 0.43
N SER A 105 -16.87 -6.94 1.10
CA SER A 105 -15.88 -7.99 0.95
C SER A 105 -16.54 -9.35 0.83
N SER A 106 -16.01 -10.21 -0.03
CA SER A 106 -16.36 -11.63 -0.07
C SER A 106 -15.64 -12.44 1.02
N LYS A 107 -14.82 -11.80 1.85
CA LYS A 107 -13.95 -12.43 2.85
C LYS A 107 -14.49 -12.14 4.26
N PRO A 108 -14.58 -13.15 5.14
CA PRO A 108 -15.09 -12.95 6.49
C PRO A 108 -14.17 -12.03 7.31
N PRO A 109 -14.72 -11.14 8.17
CA PRO A 109 -13.97 -10.10 8.87
C PRO A 109 -12.94 -10.63 9.88
N VAL A 110 -13.09 -11.87 10.35
CA VAL A 110 -12.28 -12.46 11.45
C VAL A 110 -11.09 -13.27 10.94
N HIS A 111 -10.99 -13.53 9.63
CA HIS A 111 -9.94 -14.38 9.09
C HIS A 111 -8.63 -13.59 8.87
N ARG A 112 -7.80 -13.53 9.93
CA ARG A 112 -6.52 -12.79 9.96
C ARG A 112 -5.52 -13.16 8.83
N SER A 113 -5.69 -14.32 8.20
CA SER A 113 -4.81 -14.79 7.12
C SER A 113 -5.13 -14.17 5.75
N LEU A 114 -6.25 -13.44 5.61
CA LEU A 114 -6.67 -12.79 4.37
C LEU A 114 -6.45 -11.27 4.48
N HIS A 115 -5.91 -10.66 3.44
CA HIS A 115 -5.50 -9.26 3.46
C HIS A 115 -6.67 -8.30 3.14
N GLY A 116 -7.72 -8.77 2.46
CA GLY A 116 -8.86 -7.95 1.98
C GLY A 116 -10.15 -7.96 2.82
N CYS A 117 -10.14 -8.42 4.07
CA CYS A 117 -11.36 -8.55 4.89
C CYS A 117 -12.12 -7.24 5.13
N ARG A 118 -11.48 -6.08 4.96
CA ARG A 118 -12.09 -4.76 5.19
C ARG A 118 -13.01 -4.28 4.07
N GLY A 119 -12.83 -4.76 2.83
CA GLY A 119 -13.64 -4.31 1.69
C GLY A 119 -13.48 -2.82 1.33
N GLU A 120 -12.35 -2.19 1.70
CA GLU A 120 -12.15 -0.74 1.53
C GLU A 120 -11.22 -0.37 0.37
N ALA A 121 -10.34 -1.28 -0.06
CA ALA A 121 -9.24 -0.96 -0.98
C ALA A 121 -9.73 -0.42 -2.35
N LEU A 122 -10.58 -1.18 -3.04
CA LEU A 122 -11.04 -0.82 -4.38
C LEU A 122 -11.93 0.43 -4.36
N HIS A 123 -12.78 0.59 -3.33
CA HIS A 123 -13.54 1.81 -3.15
C HIS A 123 -12.63 3.02 -2.90
N SER A 124 -11.60 2.86 -2.06
CA SER A 124 -10.65 3.93 -1.76
C SER A 124 -9.85 4.34 -2.99
N ILE A 125 -9.45 3.38 -3.84
CA ILE A 125 -8.81 3.65 -5.12
C ILE A 125 -9.77 4.41 -6.06
N ALA A 126 -11.04 4.00 -6.15
CA ALA A 126 -12.04 4.67 -7.00
C ALA A 126 -12.30 6.13 -6.60
N GLN A 127 -12.06 6.50 -5.34
CA GLN A 127 -12.16 7.89 -4.87
C GLN A 127 -10.93 8.74 -5.23
N LEU A 128 -9.78 8.11 -5.49
CA LEU A 128 -8.50 8.81 -5.75
C LEU A 128 -8.05 8.72 -7.21
N ALA A 129 -8.66 7.85 -8.01
CA ALA A 129 -8.29 7.54 -9.38
C ALA A 129 -9.51 7.15 -10.23
N GLY A 130 -9.34 7.16 -11.55
CA GLY A 130 -10.23 6.42 -12.42
C GLY A 130 -9.91 4.92 -12.31
N LEU A 131 -10.84 4.14 -11.76
CA LEU A 131 -10.69 2.70 -11.56
C LEU A 131 -11.35 1.94 -12.71
N GLU A 132 -10.62 1.03 -13.35
CA GLU A 132 -11.18 0.06 -14.29
C GLU A 132 -10.79 -1.34 -13.82
N ILE A 133 -11.76 -2.24 -13.73
CA ILE A 133 -11.56 -3.63 -13.34
C ILE A 133 -12.07 -4.49 -14.48
N ARG A 134 -11.21 -5.35 -15.00
CA ARG A 134 -11.60 -6.42 -15.91
C ARG A 134 -11.38 -7.73 -15.20
N SER A 135 -12.38 -8.60 -15.21
CA SER A 135 -12.25 -9.88 -14.55
C SER A 135 -13.05 -10.95 -15.27
N ARG A 136 -12.52 -12.16 -15.21
CA ARG A 136 -13.16 -13.38 -15.71
C ARG A 136 -13.03 -14.43 -14.63
N ALA A 137 -14.18 -14.92 -14.17
CA ALA A 137 -14.25 -15.98 -13.18
C ALA A 137 -13.75 -17.32 -13.75
N ALA A 138 -13.15 -18.15 -12.90
CA ALA A 138 -12.81 -19.53 -13.26
C ALA A 138 -14.08 -20.29 -13.70
N GLY A 139 -13.98 -20.99 -14.84
CA GLY A 139 -15.11 -21.69 -15.45
C GLY A 139 -16.15 -20.80 -16.15
N SER A 140 -15.92 -19.48 -16.25
CA SER A 140 -16.77 -18.57 -17.03
C SER A 140 -16.12 -18.20 -18.36
N ASP A 141 -16.93 -18.14 -19.42
CA ASP A 141 -16.54 -17.58 -20.72
C ASP A 141 -16.67 -16.05 -20.76
N GLU A 142 -17.31 -15.45 -19.75
CA GLU A 142 -17.57 -14.01 -19.74
C GLU A 142 -16.37 -13.25 -19.17
N LEU A 143 -15.74 -12.43 -20.02
CA LEU A 143 -14.87 -11.35 -19.55
C LEU A 143 -15.70 -10.09 -19.34
N CYS A 144 -15.82 -9.63 -18.10
CA CYS A 144 -16.58 -8.43 -17.76
C CYS A 144 -15.64 -7.28 -17.39
N ALA A 145 -16.08 -6.05 -17.66
CA ALA A 145 -15.39 -4.82 -17.32
C ALA A 145 -16.30 -3.87 -16.56
N LYS A 146 -15.78 -3.31 -15.46
CA LYS A 146 -16.39 -2.23 -14.69
C LYS A 146 -15.46 -1.03 -14.66
N THR A 147 -16.01 0.16 -14.87
CA THR A 147 -15.26 1.41 -14.74
C THR A 147 -15.94 2.30 -13.72
N ILE A 148 -15.16 2.89 -12.80
CA ILE A 148 -15.61 3.87 -11.83
C ILE A 148 -14.75 5.12 -12.03
N ARG A 149 -15.38 6.23 -12.39
CA ARG A 149 -14.72 7.53 -12.54
C ARG A 149 -15.57 8.61 -11.89
N HIS A 150 -14.93 9.48 -11.12
CA HIS A 150 -15.59 10.63 -10.47
C HIS A 150 -16.78 10.22 -9.58
N GLY A 151 -16.66 9.10 -8.87
CA GLY A 151 -17.75 8.55 -8.03
C GLY A 151 -18.93 7.98 -8.82
N LYS A 152 -18.85 7.89 -10.15
CA LYS A 152 -19.87 7.30 -11.01
C LYS A 152 -19.40 5.96 -11.56
N SER A 153 -20.20 4.93 -11.30
CA SER A 153 -20.03 3.57 -11.82
C SER A 153 -20.63 3.50 -13.22
N SER A 154 -19.87 3.01 -14.21
CA SER A 154 -20.40 2.72 -15.53
C SER A 154 -21.20 1.42 -15.51
N PRO A 155 -22.20 1.25 -16.39
CA PRO A 155 -22.81 -0.05 -16.61
C PRO A 155 -21.75 -1.12 -16.91
N LEU A 156 -21.99 -2.33 -16.41
CA LEU A 156 -21.06 -3.43 -16.60
C LEU A 156 -21.03 -3.85 -18.08
N ARG A 157 -19.83 -3.93 -18.66
CA ARG A 157 -19.66 -4.29 -20.07
C ARG A 157 -19.11 -5.70 -20.22
N ARG A 158 -19.78 -6.53 -21.02
CA ARG A 158 -19.23 -7.79 -21.52
C ARG A 158 -18.23 -7.47 -22.62
N LEU A 159 -17.01 -8.00 -22.52
CA LEU A 159 -15.99 -7.89 -23.55
C LEU A 159 -16.03 -9.15 -24.41
N ALA A 160 -15.90 -8.99 -25.73
CA ALA A 160 -15.84 -10.13 -26.64
C ALA A 160 -14.60 -10.99 -26.34
N THR A 161 -14.78 -12.31 -26.30
CA THR A 161 -13.70 -13.28 -26.10
C THR A 161 -13.69 -14.27 -27.25
N HIS A 162 -12.56 -14.41 -27.93
CA HIS A 162 -12.41 -15.29 -29.11
C HIS A 162 -12.07 -16.75 -28.78
N ALA A 163 -12.12 -17.18 -27.51
CA ALA A 163 -11.68 -18.52 -27.11
C ALA A 163 -12.76 -19.27 -26.33
N PRO A 164 -13.30 -20.39 -26.86
CA PRO A 164 -14.16 -21.31 -26.10
C PRO A 164 -13.33 -22.03 -25.04
N ARG A 165 -13.94 -22.40 -23.90
CA ARG A 165 -13.20 -22.97 -22.77
C ARG A 165 -13.89 -24.14 -22.09
N THR A 166 -13.06 -25.02 -21.55
CA THR A 166 -13.47 -26.15 -20.72
C THR A 166 -13.97 -25.65 -19.35
N PRO A 167 -15.14 -26.12 -18.87
CA PRO A 167 -15.62 -25.85 -17.52
C PRO A 167 -14.57 -26.22 -16.46
N GLY A 168 -14.44 -25.40 -15.41
CA GLY A 168 -13.48 -25.62 -14.31
C GLY A 168 -12.02 -25.21 -14.59
N SER A 169 -11.68 -24.85 -15.82
CA SER A 169 -10.31 -24.41 -16.16
C SER A 169 -10.02 -22.99 -15.67
N ARG A 170 -9.01 -22.84 -14.78
CA ARG A 170 -8.41 -21.53 -14.43
C ARG A 170 -7.64 -20.88 -15.58
N ARG A 171 -7.44 -21.58 -16.70
CA ARG A 171 -6.51 -21.19 -17.79
C ARG A 171 -6.92 -19.93 -18.57
N GLY A 172 -7.16 -18.78 -17.96
CA GLY A 172 -7.72 -17.60 -18.60
C GLY A 172 -8.66 -16.83 -17.68
N SER A 173 -8.92 -17.35 -16.47
CA SER A 173 -9.46 -16.56 -15.37
C SER A 173 -8.39 -15.63 -14.80
N GLY A 174 -8.85 -14.63 -14.09
CA GLY A 174 -8.00 -13.64 -13.45
C GLY A 174 -8.64 -12.27 -13.44
N THR A 175 -7.96 -11.34 -12.79
CA THR A 175 -8.40 -9.96 -12.67
C THR A 175 -7.30 -9.04 -13.17
N THR A 176 -7.68 -7.95 -13.82
CA THR A 176 -6.79 -6.83 -14.07
C THR A 176 -7.46 -5.55 -13.59
N CYS A 177 -6.78 -4.85 -12.69
CA CYS A 177 -7.22 -3.61 -12.08
C CYS A 177 -6.30 -2.47 -12.56
N TRP A 178 -6.89 -1.43 -13.15
CA TRP A 178 -6.22 -0.19 -13.53
C TRP A 178 -6.70 0.93 -12.62
N ALA A 179 -5.77 1.56 -11.91
CA ALA A 179 -5.96 2.83 -11.23
C ALA A 179 -5.25 3.92 -12.06
N ARG A 180 -6.00 4.78 -12.73
CA ARG A 180 -5.48 5.82 -13.64
C ARG A 180 -5.58 7.21 -13.02
N GLU A 181 -4.62 8.06 -13.34
CA GLU A 181 -4.59 9.46 -12.90
C GLU A 181 -4.66 9.59 -11.36
N LEU A 182 -3.90 8.76 -10.63
CA LEU A 182 -3.92 8.74 -9.17
C LEU A 182 -3.67 10.13 -8.58
N PHE A 183 -4.42 10.43 -7.51
CA PHE A 183 -4.32 11.69 -6.77
C PHE A 183 -4.66 12.94 -7.61
N ARG A 184 -5.40 12.81 -8.72
CA ARG A 184 -5.76 13.94 -9.60
C ARG A 184 -6.29 15.17 -8.84
N ASN A 185 -7.14 14.94 -7.85
CA ASN A 185 -7.75 16.01 -7.04
C ASN A 185 -6.86 16.44 -5.84
N TRP A 186 -5.61 15.98 -5.77
CA TRP A 186 -4.68 16.17 -4.66
C TRP A 186 -3.30 16.64 -5.19
N PRO A 187 -3.21 17.87 -5.73
CA PRO A 187 -2.03 18.35 -6.44
C PRO A 187 -0.76 18.36 -5.57
N VAL A 188 -0.88 18.79 -4.31
CA VAL A 188 0.25 18.80 -3.36
C VAL A 188 0.85 17.40 -3.18
N ARG A 189 0.01 16.36 -3.13
CA ARG A 189 0.48 14.98 -3.02
C ARG A 189 1.13 14.51 -4.33
N ARG A 190 0.55 14.83 -5.50
CA ARG A 190 1.16 14.51 -6.80
C ARG A 190 2.57 15.09 -6.94
N CYS A 191 2.77 16.34 -6.56
CA CYS A 191 4.08 17.01 -6.63
C CYS A 191 5.16 16.37 -5.74
N LYS A 192 4.76 15.68 -4.65
CA LYS A 192 5.69 14.98 -3.74
C LYS A 192 6.10 13.60 -4.24
N LEU A 193 5.38 13.02 -5.20
CA LEU A 193 5.73 11.70 -5.74
C LEU A 193 6.97 11.81 -6.62
N ARG A 194 8.00 11.02 -6.29
CA ARG A 194 9.25 10.94 -7.04
C ARG A 194 9.45 9.51 -7.52
N ARG A 195 9.63 9.32 -8.83
CA ARG A 195 9.78 8.00 -9.48
C ARG A 195 10.77 7.09 -8.74
N ARG A 196 11.97 7.61 -8.41
CA ARG A 196 13.02 6.84 -7.71
C ARG A 196 12.54 6.34 -6.35
N HIS A 197 11.88 7.19 -5.55
CA HIS A 197 11.40 6.82 -4.22
C HIS A 197 10.26 5.81 -4.30
N GLU A 198 9.30 6.05 -5.18
CA GLU A 198 8.14 5.17 -5.36
C GLU A 198 8.56 3.80 -5.87
N LEU A 199 9.52 3.73 -6.81
CA LEU A 199 10.03 2.46 -7.31
C LEU A 199 10.67 1.61 -6.20
N VAL A 200 11.51 2.21 -5.34
CA VAL A 200 12.12 1.50 -4.21
C VAL A 200 11.07 0.98 -3.24
N LYS A 201 10.04 1.77 -2.93
CA LYS A 201 8.94 1.33 -2.07
C LYS A 201 8.16 0.19 -2.69
N ILE A 202 7.84 0.27 -3.99
CA ILE A 202 7.13 -0.79 -4.72
C ILE A 202 7.95 -2.09 -4.72
N GLN A 203 9.25 -2.02 -5.02
CA GLN A 203 10.15 -3.19 -4.96
C GLN A 203 10.19 -3.81 -3.56
N ARG A 204 10.20 -3.00 -2.50
CA ARG A 204 10.11 -3.51 -1.11
C ARG A 204 8.79 -4.22 -0.82
N VAL A 205 7.67 -3.66 -1.27
CA VAL A 205 6.34 -4.28 -1.14
C VAL A 205 6.32 -5.64 -1.83
N LEU A 206 6.76 -5.69 -3.10
CA LEU A 206 6.76 -6.93 -3.88
C LEU A 206 7.77 -7.94 -3.35
N GLY A 207 8.96 -7.50 -2.91
CA GLY A 207 9.97 -8.37 -2.31
C GLY A 207 9.47 -9.04 -1.03
N ARG A 208 8.79 -8.28 -0.15
CA ARG A 208 8.15 -8.85 1.05
C ARG A 208 7.04 -9.84 0.69
N ALA A 209 6.21 -9.51 -0.29
CA ALA A 209 5.17 -10.42 -0.78
C ALA A 209 5.77 -11.71 -1.35
N ALA A 210 6.86 -11.62 -2.11
CA ALA A 210 7.57 -12.77 -2.69
C ALA A 210 8.22 -13.67 -1.64
N LEU A 211 8.67 -13.12 -0.52
CA LEU A 211 9.16 -13.91 0.62
C LEU A 211 8.02 -14.63 1.35
N ARG A 212 6.86 -13.97 1.51
CA ARG A 212 5.70 -14.57 2.18
C ARG A 212 4.96 -15.60 1.31
N HIS A 213 5.03 -15.45 -0.02
CA HIS A 213 4.34 -16.29 -1.00
C HIS A 213 5.34 -16.82 -2.04
N PRO A 214 6.15 -17.84 -1.71
CA PRO A 214 7.28 -18.27 -2.55
C PRO A 214 6.84 -18.84 -3.90
N ARG A 215 5.64 -19.44 -3.95
CA ARG A 215 5.03 -20.02 -5.15
C ARG A 215 4.38 -18.98 -6.09
N LEU A 216 4.39 -17.70 -5.72
CA LEU A 216 3.84 -16.61 -6.51
C LEU A 216 4.96 -15.88 -7.26
N GLY A 217 4.83 -15.79 -8.58
CA GLY A 217 5.71 -14.99 -9.42
C GLY A 217 5.26 -13.53 -9.50
N PHE A 218 6.22 -12.61 -9.50
CA PHE A 218 5.98 -11.18 -9.65
C PHE A 218 6.78 -10.61 -10.81
N THR A 219 6.16 -9.76 -11.61
CA THR A 219 6.85 -8.94 -12.63
C THR A 219 6.47 -7.48 -12.45
N LEU A 220 7.46 -6.61 -12.32
CA LEU A 220 7.31 -5.17 -12.30
C LEU A 220 7.77 -4.57 -13.62
N PHE A 221 6.88 -3.83 -14.27
CA PHE A 221 7.08 -3.25 -15.59
C PHE A 221 6.88 -1.74 -15.57
N ASP A 222 7.79 -1.03 -16.22
CA ASP A 222 7.64 0.37 -16.54
C ASP A 222 6.82 0.51 -17.83
N ALA A 223 5.59 1.02 -17.69
CA ALA A 223 4.70 1.20 -18.82
C ALA A 223 5.12 2.36 -19.74
N ASP A 224 5.79 3.38 -19.20
CA ASP A 224 6.26 4.53 -19.97
C ASP A 224 7.44 4.13 -20.85
N ALA A 225 8.44 3.45 -20.24
CA ALA A 225 9.64 2.99 -20.94
C ALA A 225 9.46 1.64 -21.65
N ARG A 226 8.28 1.00 -21.51
CA ARG A 226 7.97 -0.35 -21.99
C ARG A 226 9.03 -1.39 -21.61
N LYS A 227 9.53 -1.31 -20.38
CA LYS A 227 10.68 -2.08 -19.91
C LYS A 227 10.34 -2.87 -18.65
N VAL A 228 10.78 -4.12 -18.58
CA VAL A 228 10.76 -4.89 -17.32
C VAL A 228 11.80 -4.29 -16.37
N LEU A 229 11.36 -3.89 -15.18
CA LEU A 229 12.23 -3.31 -14.16
C LEU A 229 12.75 -4.36 -13.19
N TRP A 230 11.92 -5.34 -12.85
CA TRP A 230 12.23 -6.34 -11.84
C TRP A 230 11.32 -7.55 -12.00
N THR A 231 11.87 -8.75 -11.91
CA THR A 231 11.11 -10.00 -12.01
C THR A 231 11.57 -10.97 -10.95
N VAL A 232 10.59 -11.65 -10.36
CA VAL A 232 10.79 -12.71 -9.39
C VAL A 232 9.98 -13.91 -9.86
N PRO A 233 10.63 -14.95 -10.39
CA PRO A 233 9.92 -16.15 -10.79
C PRO A 233 9.39 -16.88 -9.56
N ALA A 234 8.26 -17.57 -9.66
CA ALA A 234 7.80 -18.47 -8.60
C ALA A 234 8.90 -19.48 -8.26
N ALA A 235 9.10 -19.77 -6.97
CA ALA A 235 10.04 -20.80 -6.55
C ALA A 235 9.62 -22.15 -7.17
N PRO A 236 10.55 -22.91 -7.75
CA PRO A 236 10.25 -24.26 -8.20
C PRO A 236 9.72 -25.06 -7.01
N GLY A 237 8.58 -25.74 -7.19
CA GLY A 237 8.10 -26.66 -6.18
C GLY A 237 9.15 -27.75 -5.97
N SER A 238 9.48 -28.08 -4.72
CA SER A 238 10.17 -29.34 -4.46
C SER A 238 9.30 -30.44 -5.04
N VAL A 239 9.77 -31.12 -6.08
CA VAL A 239 9.20 -32.38 -6.51
C VAL A 239 9.47 -33.34 -5.35
N GLY A 240 8.55 -33.40 -4.40
CA GLY A 240 8.56 -34.44 -3.38
C GLY A 240 8.39 -35.76 -4.11
N SER A 241 9.37 -36.65 -3.93
CA SER A 241 9.16 -38.10 -4.01
C SER A 241 7.79 -38.44 -3.41
N GLY A 242 7.02 -39.28 -4.11
CA GLY A 242 5.58 -39.49 -3.93
C GLY A 242 5.08 -39.71 -2.50
N PRO A 243 3.75 -39.56 -2.29
CA PRO A 243 3.17 -39.58 -0.95
C PRO A 243 3.38 -40.95 -0.29
N SER A 244 4.03 -40.95 0.88
CA SER A 244 3.82 -42.00 1.87
C SER A 244 2.46 -41.75 2.54
N PRO A 245 1.63 -42.79 2.75
CA PRO A 245 0.30 -42.63 3.31
C PRO A 245 0.41 -42.49 4.84
N GLY A 246 0.02 -41.34 5.37
CA GLY A 246 -0.05 -41.11 6.82
C GLY A 246 -0.69 -39.75 7.10
N GLY A 247 -1.87 -39.77 7.71
CA GLY A 247 -2.78 -38.64 7.81
C GLY A 247 -2.37 -37.53 8.78
N GLY A 248 -3.13 -36.43 8.70
CA GLY A 248 -3.09 -35.33 9.66
C GLY A 248 -3.59 -34.03 9.05
N SER A 249 -4.82 -33.65 9.41
CA SER A 249 -5.38 -32.32 9.14
C SER A 249 -4.60 -31.28 9.93
N GLY A 250 -3.77 -30.48 9.25
CA GLY A 250 -3.05 -29.36 9.84
C GLY A 250 -3.15 -28.14 8.93
N SER A 251 -3.38 -26.97 9.53
CA SER A 251 -3.38 -25.66 8.87
C SER A 251 -2.15 -25.50 7.96
N HIS A 252 -2.38 -25.31 6.66
CA HIS A 252 -1.35 -25.11 5.65
C HIS A 252 -0.61 -23.79 5.87
N THR A 253 0.42 -23.81 6.71
CA THR A 253 1.49 -22.82 6.68
C THR A 253 2.52 -23.41 5.71
N GLU A 254 2.49 -23.01 4.45
CA GLU A 254 3.43 -23.52 3.44
C GLU A 254 4.85 -23.08 3.80
N ALA A 255 5.58 -23.98 4.46
CA ALA A 255 6.97 -23.77 4.81
C ALA A 255 7.83 -23.62 3.54
N PHE A 256 8.74 -22.66 3.60
CA PHE A 256 9.81 -22.50 2.62
C PHE A 256 10.62 -23.81 2.54
N PRO A 257 11.03 -24.30 1.36
CA PRO A 257 11.83 -25.53 1.25
C PRO A 257 13.26 -25.30 1.78
N GLY A 258 13.44 -25.30 3.10
CA GLY A 258 14.73 -25.19 3.79
C GLY A 258 15.34 -23.77 3.86
N ALA A 259 16.09 -23.48 4.93
CA ALA A 259 16.71 -22.17 5.19
C ALA A 259 17.68 -21.72 4.08
N ARG A 260 18.36 -22.65 3.40
CA ARG A 260 19.27 -22.36 2.27
C ARG A 260 18.53 -21.77 1.07
N SER A 261 17.27 -22.15 0.83
CA SER A 261 16.48 -21.58 -0.28
C SER A 261 15.90 -20.20 0.06
N LEU A 262 15.59 -19.94 1.34
CA LEU A 262 15.19 -18.60 1.80
C LEU A 262 16.34 -17.60 1.68
N GLN A 263 17.53 -17.95 2.14
CA GLN A 263 18.72 -17.08 2.03
C GLN A 263 19.07 -16.80 0.57
N ALA A 264 19.08 -17.83 -0.29
CA ALA A 264 19.30 -17.66 -1.72
C ALA A 264 18.22 -16.77 -2.37
N ARG A 265 16.97 -16.91 -1.94
CA ARG A 265 15.86 -16.06 -2.41
C ARG A 265 15.98 -14.63 -1.93
N VAL A 266 16.36 -14.40 -0.68
CA VAL A 266 16.64 -13.06 -0.14
C VAL A 266 17.79 -12.42 -0.92
N GLN A 267 18.88 -13.14 -1.18
CA GLN A 267 20.00 -12.65 -1.99
C GLN A 267 19.53 -12.32 -3.42
N GLN A 268 18.70 -13.18 -4.03
CA GLN A 268 18.11 -12.93 -5.35
C GLN A 268 17.23 -11.67 -5.37
N LEU A 269 16.49 -11.41 -4.28
CA LEU A 269 15.54 -10.29 -4.19
C LEU A 269 16.20 -8.96 -3.84
N PHE A 270 17.24 -8.97 -3.00
CA PHE A 270 17.81 -7.78 -2.38
C PHE A 270 19.32 -7.58 -2.62
N GLY A 271 20.01 -8.53 -3.27
CA GLY A 271 21.44 -8.46 -3.58
C GLY A 271 22.35 -8.32 -2.34
N ASP A 272 23.55 -7.77 -2.55
CA ASP A 272 24.56 -7.49 -1.50
C ASP A 272 24.26 -6.22 -0.67
N THR A 273 23.13 -5.56 -0.93
CA THR A 273 22.56 -4.55 -0.03
C THR A 273 22.06 -5.25 1.24
N ALA A 274 23.02 -5.67 2.07
CA ALA A 274 22.88 -6.58 3.19
C ALA A 274 21.83 -6.11 4.21
N MET A 275 20.72 -6.86 4.29
CA MET A 275 20.12 -7.15 5.59
C MET A 275 20.91 -8.32 6.18
N GLU A 276 21.72 -8.08 7.21
CA GLU A 276 22.24 -9.17 8.03
C GLU A 276 21.08 -9.77 8.82
N PHE A 277 20.81 -11.06 8.62
CA PHE A 277 19.86 -11.83 9.40
C PHE A 277 20.60 -12.44 10.59
N ARG A 278 20.07 -12.21 11.80
CA ARG A 278 20.37 -13.07 12.95
C ARG A 278 19.16 -13.97 13.16
N ASP A 279 19.39 -15.28 13.19
CA ASP A 279 18.42 -16.23 13.73
C ASP A 279 18.21 -15.88 15.19
N VAL A 280 17.09 -15.22 15.50
CA VAL A 280 16.63 -15.11 16.88
C VAL A 280 15.67 -16.27 17.10
N ALA A 281 16.21 -17.38 17.58
CA ALA A 281 15.41 -18.45 18.16
C ALA A 281 14.74 -17.91 19.45
N GLY A 282 13.63 -17.18 19.29
CA GLY A 282 12.77 -16.77 20.39
C GLY A 282 11.72 -17.84 20.66
N ALA A 283 11.52 -18.18 21.93
CA ALA A 283 10.56 -19.17 22.42
C ALA A 283 9.10 -18.73 22.23
N SER A 284 8.66 -18.68 20.98
CA SER A 284 7.26 -18.61 20.52
C SER A 284 7.36 -18.64 19.01
N GLY A 285 6.73 -19.62 18.35
CA GLY A 285 6.89 -19.94 16.91
C GLY A 285 6.52 -18.87 15.87
N ASP A 286 6.62 -17.59 16.21
CA ASP A 286 6.57 -16.47 15.27
C ASP A 286 7.99 -16.17 14.76
N LEU A 287 8.26 -16.53 13.50
CA LEU A 287 9.42 -16.04 12.75
C LEU A 287 9.24 -14.54 12.48
N GLY A 288 9.60 -13.72 13.47
CA GLY A 288 9.58 -12.27 13.37
C GLY A 288 10.67 -11.75 12.42
N ILE A 289 10.31 -11.44 11.18
CA ILE A 289 11.20 -10.73 10.24
C ILE A 289 11.33 -9.27 10.70
N THR A 290 12.25 -9.01 11.61
CA THR A 290 12.64 -7.66 12.05
C THR A 290 14.05 -7.34 11.55
N GLY A 291 14.17 -7.05 10.26
CA GLY A 291 15.41 -6.57 9.65
C GLY A 291 15.43 -5.04 9.58
N LEU A 292 16.23 -4.41 10.46
CA LEU A 292 16.48 -2.98 10.46
C LEU A 292 17.18 -2.56 9.15
N LEU A 293 16.60 -1.59 8.42
CA LEU A 293 17.26 -0.94 7.29
C LEU A 293 18.47 -0.13 7.79
N ARG A 294 19.70 -0.53 7.45
CA ARG A 294 20.83 0.40 7.54
C ARG A 294 20.72 1.42 6.41
N SER A 295 20.49 2.69 6.75
CA SER A 295 20.68 3.81 5.82
C SER A 295 22.17 4.07 5.62
N ARG A 296 22.77 3.40 4.65
CA ARG A 296 23.99 3.92 3.99
C ARG A 296 23.58 4.29 2.58
N ASP A 297 22.99 5.49 2.46
CA ASP A 297 22.89 6.31 1.24
C ASP A 297 22.03 7.57 1.51
N LEU A 298 22.24 8.22 2.66
CA LEU A 298 21.99 9.65 2.82
C LEU A 298 23.37 10.31 2.85
N GLY A 299 23.92 10.57 1.67
CA GLY A 299 25.15 11.33 1.52
C GLY A 299 24.96 12.75 2.08
N ALA A 300 25.84 13.09 3.02
CA ALA A 300 26.32 14.42 3.39
C ALA A 300 25.34 15.60 3.19
N LEU A 301 24.67 15.99 4.28
CA LEU A 301 24.35 17.40 4.49
C LEU A 301 25.64 18.12 4.92
N PRO A 302 25.99 19.28 4.35
CA PRO A 302 27.13 20.04 4.84
C PRO A 302 26.85 20.48 6.28
N SER A 303 27.76 20.12 7.19
CA SER A 303 27.76 20.60 8.57
C SER A 303 27.90 22.12 8.59
N SER A 304 26.88 22.79 9.13
CA SER A 304 26.92 24.21 9.47
C SER A 304 28.13 24.53 10.36
N PRO A 305 28.81 25.68 10.19
CA PRO A 305 29.98 26.00 10.99
C PRO A 305 29.58 26.21 12.46
N GLY A 306 30.39 25.63 13.35
CA GLY A 306 30.17 25.59 14.78
C GLY A 306 29.96 26.97 15.40
N ARG A 307 28.94 27.05 16.24
CA ARG A 307 28.60 28.15 17.13
C ARG A 307 29.72 28.29 18.16
N LYS A 308 30.60 29.29 17.99
CA LYS A 308 31.55 29.71 19.05
C LYS A 308 30.77 30.37 20.19
N SER A 309 30.97 29.91 21.41
CA SER A 309 30.56 30.62 22.62
C SER A 309 31.45 31.85 22.84
N PRO A 310 30.92 32.94 23.42
CA PRO A 310 31.60 34.23 23.51
C PRO A 310 32.47 34.31 24.77
N GLY A 311 33.67 34.87 24.65
CA GLY A 311 34.47 35.25 25.81
C GLY A 311 35.97 35.09 25.59
N GLN A 312 36.57 36.02 24.85
CA GLN A 312 37.92 36.55 25.10
C GLN A 312 38.18 37.67 24.10
N THR A 313 38.21 38.90 24.62
CA THR A 313 38.66 40.12 23.93
C THR A 313 40.18 40.11 23.82
N PRO A 314 40.78 40.55 22.71
CA PRO A 314 42.12 41.09 22.72
C PRO A 314 42.07 42.61 22.67
N SER A 315 42.68 43.23 23.67
CA SER A 315 43.18 44.59 23.67
C SER A 315 44.44 44.69 22.81
N LEU A 316 44.48 45.74 21.97
CA LEU A 316 45.60 46.38 21.26
C LEU A 316 46.59 45.47 20.48
#